data_AF-A0A1G1LUJ0-F1
#
_entry.id   AF-A0A1G1LUJ0-F1
#
_cell.length_a   1.000
_cell.length_b   1.000
_cell.length_c   1.000
_cell.angle_alpha   90.00
_cell.angle_beta   90.00
_cell.angle_gamma   90.00
#
_symmetry.space_group_name_H-M   'P 1'
#
loop_
_entity.id
_entity.type
_entity.pdbx_description
1 polymer ?
#
loop_
_entity_poly.entity_id
_entity_poly.type
_entity_poly.pdbx_seq_one_letter_code
_entity_poly.pdbx_strand_id
1 'polypeptide(L)'
;MRRQLSGNKLIDKSDLNIVQTAKTADQAVKYITDFYKIYHSMRYAGGKTILRLNREISAKTLKAINREFTDILINGKIEPCPPAEDEVKDSEHLDLPRLSMHFNLHGYSRLCEMIRAINKD
;
A
#
# COMPACT_ATOMS: atom_id res chain seq x y z
N MET A 1 -14.14 -20.77 0.61
CA MET A 1 -13.57 -19.47 0.19
C MET A 1 -12.41 -19.60 -0.79
N ARG A 2 -11.28 -20.25 -0.44
CA ARG A 2 -10.10 -20.38 -1.33
C ARG A 2 -10.34 -21.08 -2.69
N ARG A 3 -11.35 -21.94 -2.77
CA ARG A 3 -11.61 -22.83 -3.91
C ARG A 3 -12.48 -22.22 -5.03
N GLN A 4 -13.15 -21.09 -4.77
CA GLN A 4 -14.07 -20.47 -5.75
C GLN A 4 -13.44 -19.31 -6.52
N LEU A 5 -12.35 -18.73 -6.02
CA LEU A 5 -11.69 -17.55 -6.60
C LEU A 5 -10.64 -17.91 -7.67
N SER A 6 -10.21 -19.18 -7.70
CA SER A 6 -9.17 -19.70 -8.60
C SER A 6 -9.67 -20.02 -10.01
N GLY A 7 -10.99 -20.12 -10.23
CA GLY A 7 -11.58 -20.55 -11.50
C GLY A 7 -11.57 -19.52 -12.62
N ASN A 8 -11.47 -18.22 -12.29
CA ASN A 8 -11.70 -17.13 -13.27
C ASN A 8 -10.47 -16.29 -13.60
N LYS A 9 -9.24 -16.68 -13.19
CA LYS A 9 -8.02 -15.83 -13.32
C LYS A 9 -8.18 -14.41 -12.75
N LEU A 10 -9.11 -14.21 -11.82
CA LEU A 10 -9.37 -12.89 -11.20
C LEU A 10 -8.40 -12.57 -10.06
N ILE A 11 -7.62 -13.57 -9.61
CA ILE A 11 -6.75 -13.50 -8.44
C ILE A 11 -5.50 -14.32 -8.74
N ASP A 12 -4.31 -13.73 -8.59
CA ASP A 12 -3.03 -14.41 -8.74
C ASP A 12 -2.77 -15.33 -7.53
N LYS A 13 -1.96 -16.38 -7.67
CA LYS A 13 -1.59 -17.24 -6.54
C LYS A 13 -0.92 -16.45 -5.42
N SER A 14 -0.24 -15.35 -5.75
CA SER A 14 0.35 -14.45 -4.75
C SER A 14 -0.71 -13.78 -3.88
N ASP A 15 -1.90 -13.44 -4.40
CA ASP A 15 -2.95 -12.70 -3.67
C ASP A 15 -3.52 -13.49 -2.48
N LEU A 16 -3.31 -14.81 -2.46
CA LEU A 16 -3.66 -15.66 -1.31
C LEU A 16 -2.84 -15.31 -0.05
N ASN A 17 -1.72 -14.60 -0.18
CA ASN A 17 -0.88 -14.12 0.92
C ASN A 17 -1.34 -12.76 1.51
N ILE A 18 -2.40 -12.16 0.97
CA ILE A 18 -3.00 -10.93 1.54
C ILE A 18 -3.75 -11.26 2.84
N VAL A 19 -4.25 -12.49 2.98
CA VAL A 19 -5.08 -12.90 4.12
C VAL A 19 -4.21 -13.21 5.35
N GLN A 20 -4.30 -12.37 6.37
CA GLN A 20 -3.75 -12.66 7.70
C GLN A 20 -4.79 -13.38 8.56
N THR A 21 -4.46 -14.56 9.10
CA THR A 21 -5.34 -15.28 10.03
C THR A 21 -4.99 -14.93 11.48
N ALA A 22 -5.97 -14.45 12.24
CA ALA A 22 -5.87 -14.24 13.68
C ALA A 22 -6.56 -15.38 14.44
N LYS A 23 -5.98 -15.82 15.56
CA LYS A 23 -6.57 -16.86 16.42
C LYS A 23 -7.44 -16.28 17.54
N THR A 24 -7.33 -14.98 17.81
CA THR A 24 -8.09 -14.25 18.83
C THR A 24 -8.49 -12.87 18.31
N ALA A 25 -9.48 -12.26 18.96
CA ALA A 25 -9.89 -10.88 18.67
C ALA A 25 -8.73 -9.90 18.86
N ASP A 26 -7.97 -10.02 19.95
CA ASP A 26 -6.82 -9.14 20.24
C ASP A 26 -5.74 -9.22 19.16
N GLN A 27 -5.46 -10.42 18.64
CA GLN A 27 -4.53 -10.58 17.53
C GLN A 27 -5.05 -9.90 16.26
N ALA A 28 -6.36 -10.00 15.98
CA ALA A 28 -6.96 -9.33 14.83
C ALA A 28 -6.87 -7.80 14.95
N VAL A 29 -7.22 -7.26 16.13
CA VAL A 29 -7.11 -5.82 16.42
C VAL A 29 -5.67 -5.36 16.21
N LYS A 30 -4.69 -6.08 16.78
CA LYS A 30 -3.27 -5.74 16.62
C LYS A 30 -2.83 -5.72 15.15
N TYR A 31 -3.24 -6.71 14.36
CA TYR A 31 -2.88 -6.74 12.94
C TYR A 31 -3.47 -5.56 12.16
N ILE A 32 -4.70 -5.18 12.47
CA ILE A 32 -5.36 -4.04 11.81
C ILE A 32 -4.68 -2.74 12.24
N THR A 33 -4.48 -2.52 13.53
CA THR A 33 -3.86 -1.29 14.04
C THR A 33 -2.42 -1.13 13.55
N ASP A 34 -1.64 -2.21 13.52
CA ASP A 34 -0.28 -2.20 12.98
C ASP A 34 -0.27 -1.86 11.48
N PHE A 35 -1.27 -2.34 10.71
CA PHE A 35 -1.36 -2.10 9.27
C PHE A 35 -1.75 -0.66 8.92
N TYR A 36 -2.49 0.02 9.81
CA TYR A 36 -2.92 1.41 9.60
C TYR A 36 -2.14 2.43 10.46
N LYS A 37 -0.99 2.04 11.02
CA LYS A 37 -0.20 2.90 11.89
C LYS A 37 0.32 4.14 11.15
N ILE A 38 0.94 3.94 9.99
CA ILE A 38 1.50 4.99 9.13
C ILE A 38 0.76 5.02 7.80
N TYR A 39 0.38 3.87 7.25
CA TYR A 39 -0.49 3.81 6.09
C TYR A 39 -1.92 4.25 6.45
N HIS A 40 -2.51 5.13 5.64
CA HIS A 40 -3.89 5.59 5.79
C HIS A 40 -4.79 4.97 4.71
N SER A 41 -4.50 5.25 3.45
CA SER A 41 -5.32 4.82 2.31
C SER A 41 -4.50 4.75 1.03
N MET A 42 -5.11 4.17 -0.01
CA MET A 42 -4.55 4.09 -1.35
C MET A 42 -5.59 4.57 -2.36
N ARG A 43 -5.14 5.25 -3.40
CA ARG A 43 -5.97 5.62 -4.55
C ARG A 43 -5.19 5.53 -5.86
N TYR A 44 -5.94 5.51 -6.96
CA TYR A 44 -5.39 5.63 -8.31
C TYR A 44 -5.74 7.01 -8.86
N ALA A 45 -4.74 7.75 -9.33
CA ALA A 45 -4.93 9.07 -9.91
C ALA A 45 -3.84 9.35 -10.95
N GLY A 46 -4.22 9.88 -12.12
CA GLY A 46 -3.27 10.26 -13.17
C GLY A 46 -2.36 9.12 -13.63
N GLY A 47 -2.86 7.88 -13.66
CA GLY A 47 -2.06 6.70 -14.04
C GLY A 47 -1.01 6.27 -13.00
N LYS A 48 -1.08 6.79 -11.78
CA LYS A 48 -0.22 6.42 -10.65
C LYS A 48 -1.03 5.86 -9.50
N THR A 49 -0.38 5.04 -8.68
CA THR A 49 -0.88 4.64 -7.36
C THR A 49 -0.33 5.62 -6.33
N ILE A 50 -1.23 6.20 -5.54
CA ILE A 50 -0.90 7.12 -4.46
C ILE A 50 -1.25 6.44 -3.14
N LEU A 51 -0.26 6.32 -2.25
CA LEU A 51 -0.45 5.93 -0.86
C LEU A 51 -0.51 7.19 0.00
N ARG A 52 -1.60 7.37 0.72
CA ARG A 52 -1.72 8.39 1.76
C ARG A 52 -1.20 7.83 3.08
N LEU A 53 -0.46 8.64 3.82
CA LEU A 53 0.17 8.27 5.08
C LEU A 53 -0.31 9.20 6.20
N ASN A 54 -0.44 8.67 7.43
CA ASN A 54 -0.76 9.44 8.63
C ASN A 54 0.39 10.37 9.07
N ARG A 55 1.62 10.07 8.64
CA ARG A 55 2.82 10.87 8.90
C ARG A 55 3.89 10.61 7.84
N GLU A 56 4.86 11.51 7.74
CA GLU A 56 6.01 11.32 6.85
C GLU A 56 6.85 10.13 7.31
N ILE A 57 7.43 9.41 6.36
CA ILE A 57 8.42 8.36 6.62
C ILE A 57 9.84 8.92 6.54
N SER A 58 10.77 8.30 7.26
CA SER A 58 12.17 8.70 7.18
C SER A 58 12.77 8.49 5.78
N ALA A 59 13.79 9.29 5.44
CA ALA A 59 14.56 9.11 4.21
C ALA A 59 15.21 7.71 4.12
N LYS A 60 15.55 7.12 5.28
CA LYS A 60 16.08 5.75 5.37
C LYS A 60 15.05 4.73 4.87
N THR A 61 13.81 4.83 5.35
CA THR A 61 12.71 3.96 4.93
C THR A 61 12.36 4.18 3.47
N LEU A 62 12.28 5.44 3.01
CA LEU A 62 12.03 5.75 1.60
C LEU A 62 13.10 5.12 0.68
N LYS A 63 14.37 5.18 1.08
CA LYS A 63 15.47 4.52 0.33
C LYS A 63 15.37 3.00 0.37
N ALA A 64 14.99 2.42 1.50
CA ALA A 64 14.84 0.97 1.64
C ALA A 64 13.71 0.45 0.76
N ILE A 65 12.53 1.08 0.78
CA ILE A 65 11.40 0.63 -0.05
C ILE A 65 11.70 0.78 -1.55
N ASN A 66 12.40 1.85 -1.94
CA ASN A 66 12.83 2.03 -3.33
C ASN A 66 13.83 0.99 -3.81
N ARG A 67 14.59 0.36 -2.90
CA ARG A 67 15.51 -0.73 -3.25
C ARG A 67 14.78 -2.07 -3.31
N GLU A 68 13.90 -2.32 -2.34
CA GLU A 68 13.34 -3.65 -2.09
C GLU A 68 12.09 -3.97 -2.93
N PHE A 69 11.37 -2.95 -3.39
CA PHE A 69 10.08 -3.11 -4.07
C PHE A 69 10.10 -2.60 -5.52
N THR A 70 11.26 -2.66 -6.19
CA THR A 70 11.38 -2.29 -7.62
C THR A 70 10.65 -3.27 -8.53
N ASP A 71 10.47 -4.51 -8.09
CA ASP A 71 9.79 -5.59 -8.81
C ASP A 71 8.30 -5.33 -9.06
N ILE A 72 7.68 -4.44 -8.28
CA ILE A 72 6.27 -4.06 -8.44
C ILE A 72 6.06 -2.74 -9.19
N LEU A 73 7.14 -2.10 -9.64
CA LEU A 73 7.07 -0.86 -10.41
C LEU A 73 7.12 -1.15 -11.91
N ILE A 74 6.24 -0.51 -12.67
CA ILE A 74 6.29 -0.49 -14.14
C ILE A 74 7.52 0.30 -14.59
N ASN A 75 7.77 1.45 -13.95
CA ASN A 75 8.91 2.32 -14.17
C ASN A 75 9.05 3.32 -13.02
N GLY A 76 10.09 4.15 -13.08
CA GLY A 76 10.33 5.20 -12.09
C GLY A 76 10.67 4.63 -10.72
N LYS A 77 10.28 5.37 -9.68
CA LYS A 77 10.59 5.05 -8.28
C LYS A 77 9.45 5.54 -7.38
N ILE A 78 9.45 5.15 -6.11
CA ILE A 78 8.48 5.60 -5.11
C ILE A 78 8.94 6.95 -4.57
N GLU A 79 8.08 7.97 -4.64
CA GLU A 79 8.45 9.35 -4.28
C GLU A 79 7.32 10.07 -3.54
N PRO A 80 7.64 11.01 -2.62
CA PRO A 80 6.67 11.95 -2.08
C PRO A 80 5.94 12.71 -3.19
N CYS A 81 4.65 12.96 -3.01
CA CYS A 81 3.87 13.73 -3.97
C CYS A 81 2.87 14.67 -3.27
N PRO A 82 2.44 15.76 -3.94
CA PRO A 82 1.31 16.57 -3.46
C PRO A 82 -0.01 15.77 -3.52
N PRO A 83 -1.09 16.32 -2.94
CA PRO A 83 -2.44 15.80 -3.15
C PRO A 83 -2.79 15.68 -4.63
N ALA A 84 -3.56 14.64 -4.99
CA ALA A 84 -4.13 14.53 -6.33
C ALA A 84 -5.17 15.63 -6.58
N GLU A 85 -5.40 16.00 -7.84
CA GLU A 85 -6.36 17.06 -8.18
C GLU A 85 -7.77 16.81 -7.62
N ASP A 86 -8.23 15.57 -7.68
CA ASP A 86 -9.55 15.21 -7.16
C ASP A 86 -9.61 15.28 -5.63
N GLU A 87 -8.49 14.95 -4.96
CA GLU A 87 -8.30 15.15 -3.51
C GLU A 87 -8.45 16.64 -3.15
N VAL A 88 -7.87 17.53 -3.96
CA VAL A 88 -7.99 18.99 -3.80
C VAL A 88 -9.43 19.46 -4.02
N LYS A 89 -10.10 18.97 -5.06
CA LYS A 89 -11.51 19.32 -5.35
C LYS A 89 -12.43 18.95 -4.19
N ASP A 90 -12.24 17.76 -3.62
CA ASP A 90 -13.07 17.23 -2.55
C ASP A 90 -12.58 17.65 -1.14
N SER A 91 -11.53 18.46 -1.04
CA SER A 91 -10.87 18.86 0.22
C SER A 91 -10.52 17.66 1.12
N GLU A 92 -10.04 16.58 0.51
CA GLU A 92 -9.89 15.30 1.15
C GLU A 92 -8.47 15.14 1.76
N HIS A 93 -8.37 15.23 3.10
CA HIS A 93 -7.13 14.94 3.85
C HIS A 93 -5.87 15.63 3.30
N LEU A 94 -5.99 16.91 2.91
CA LEU A 94 -4.92 17.64 2.21
C LEU A 94 -3.63 17.76 3.01
N ASP A 95 -3.73 17.73 4.33
CA ASP A 95 -2.65 17.79 5.32
C ASP A 95 -1.81 16.51 5.42
N LEU A 96 -2.32 15.36 4.95
CA LEU A 96 -1.63 14.08 5.12
C LEU A 96 -0.54 13.83 4.05
N PRO A 97 0.67 13.37 4.43
CA PRO A 97 1.73 13.09 3.46
C PRO A 97 1.38 11.91 2.53
N ARG A 98 1.98 11.90 1.34
CA ARG A 98 1.67 10.93 0.28
C ARG A 98 2.93 10.40 -0.40
N LEU A 99 2.86 9.17 -0.88
CA LEU A 99 3.83 8.57 -1.80
C LEU A 99 3.14 8.21 -3.11
N SER A 100 3.78 8.47 -4.24
CA SER A 100 3.32 8.06 -5.57
C SER A 100 4.27 7.03 -6.18
N MET A 101 3.71 6.11 -6.98
CA MET A 101 4.48 5.13 -7.74
C MET A 101 3.71 4.65 -8.98
N HIS A 102 4.43 4.13 -9.97
CA HIS A 102 3.83 3.45 -11.12
C HIS A 102 3.69 1.95 -10.80
N PHE A 103 2.71 1.60 -9.97
CA PHE A 103 2.48 0.21 -9.56
C PHE A 103 1.94 -0.63 -10.73
N ASN A 104 2.39 -1.88 -10.83
CA ASN A 104 2.03 -2.79 -11.92
C ASN A 104 0.60 -3.37 -11.84
N LEU A 105 -0.19 -3.04 -10.81
CA LEU A 105 -1.56 -3.53 -10.59
C LEU A 105 -1.69 -5.06 -10.46
N HIS A 106 -0.59 -5.76 -10.21
CA HIS A 106 -0.56 -7.22 -10.08
C HIS A 106 0.12 -7.68 -8.77
N GLY A 107 1.17 -6.99 -8.32
CA GLY A 107 1.96 -7.37 -7.15
C GLY A 107 1.35 -7.01 -5.79
N TYR A 108 0.05 -7.27 -5.56
CA TYR A 108 -0.64 -6.77 -4.36
C TYR A 108 -0.12 -7.35 -3.04
N SER A 109 0.27 -8.63 -3.01
CA SER A 109 0.90 -9.19 -1.81
C SER A 109 2.21 -8.50 -1.47
N ARG A 110 2.99 -8.16 -2.49
CA ARG A 110 4.25 -7.45 -2.35
C ARG A 110 4.03 -5.97 -1.98
N LEU A 111 2.96 -5.36 -2.47
CA LEU A 111 2.48 -4.05 -2.01
C LEU A 111 2.11 -4.09 -0.52
N CYS A 112 1.40 -5.12 -0.05
CA CYS A 112 1.10 -5.28 1.38
C CYS A 112 2.39 -5.45 2.22
N GLU A 113 3.40 -6.16 1.71
CA GLU A 113 4.71 -6.23 2.36
C GLU A 113 5.40 -4.87 2.44
N MET A 114 5.33 -4.06 1.38
CA MET A 114 5.83 -2.69 1.38
C MET A 114 5.10 -1.81 2.39
N ILE A 115 3.77 -1.91 2.47
CA ILE A 115 2.98 -1.19 3.48
C ILE A 115 3.38 -1.63 4.90
N ARG A 116 3.60 -2.92 5.13
CA ARG A 116 4.12 -3.41 6.43
C ARG A 116 5.53 -2.87 6.72
N ALA A 117 6.38 -2.69 5.71
CA ALA A 117 7.69 -2.06 5.89
C ALA A 117 7.56 -0.57 6.23
N ILE A 118 6.67 0.16 5.54
CA ILE A 118 6.32 1.56 5.83
C ILE A 118 5.86 1.70 7.29
N ASN A 119 4.97 0.83 7.76
CA ASN A 119 4.44 0.88 9.14
C ASN A 119 5.45 0.56 10.25
N LYS A 120 6.67 0.12 9.89
CA LYS A 120 7.78 -0.13 10.83
C LYS A 120 8.76 1.03 10.93
N ASP A 121 8.57 2.11 10.15
CA ASP A 121 9.27 3.37 10.37
C ASP A 121 8.91 3.98 11.73
#